data_AF-A0A9P7L5I9-F1
#
_entry.id   AF-A0A9P7L5I9-F1
#
_cell.length_a   1.000
_cell.length_b   1.000
_cell.length_c   1.000
_cell.angle_alpha   90.00
_cell.angle_beta   90.00
_cell.angle_gamma   90.00
#
_symmetry.space_group_name_H-M   'P 1'
#
loop_
_entity.id
_entity.type
_entity.pdbx_description
1 polymer ?
#
loop_
_entity_poly.entity_id
_entity_poly.type
_entity_poly.pdbx_seq_one_letter_code
_entity_poly.pdbx_strand_id
1 'polypeptide(L)'
;MSGISDRMLQLDMALTQNGTPATPHLRQARIKRKNSPTDISHLVFGPQPGKKHQLWITDRIMEPQTIPHFFEFLMNGELPGDRKTSRPLLTFEEVKNLTRPASEWAPAPLNRQARSTGEWIGIRIGSYEDSSRLWPIAKELHAMKSRLWEGIPPISERRWQELGLDHPDRFPEACRYFVAVINVFIYLNTKRTKAALRKTYNLIWDHLSVFEQAINAKRKAEAEDGVYEHVSVTGLWYEFIRAQYDSICENAHHWIIEHIDRIRESIVQEVALHQPDHPDHYSDKQWELTNKLHDLAENTSQADYTIMMPTDGYKGDSLPVKEDDCLTEAHGGGFRIETISWSANLSWRASDYIKRVRYLDRKEMYSHLEHEDMRPLRGSGRMSDPAGMVISAISQIDAQTMAREELRGLPNHPDFVPWIEYARRRSNKHLGFVAYRLCHGYSPEKWDMFKVKFEGNICDWGRGMVGINDVRKACKILWIDGKEKGIADDDIEAAKK
;
A
#
# COMPACT_ATOMS: atom_id res chain seq x y z
N MET A 1 29.98 23.62 25.98
CA MET A 1 29.49 22.85 27.14
C MET A 1 28.15 22.24 26.71
N SER A 2 27.93 20.94 26.85
CA SER A 2 26.64 20.32 26.46
C SER A 2 25.49 20.91 27.28
N GLY A 3 24.33 21.10 26.65
CA GLY A 3 23.13 21.64 27.30
C GLY A 3 22.59 20.71 28.41
N ILE A 4 21.60 21.17 29.18
CA ILE A 4 20.97 20.32 30.21
C ILE A 4 20.21 19.17 29.54
N SER A 5 19.52 19.43 28.42
CA SER A 5 18.85 18.41 27.61
C SER A 5 19.79 17.27 27.19
N ASP A 6 20.98 17.59 26.64
CA ASP A 6 21.95 16.58 26.20
C ASP A 6 22.40 15.65 27.33
N ARG A 7 22.61 16.19 28.54
CA ARG A 7 23.03 15.40 29.70
C ARG A 7 21.92 14.46 30.17
N MET A 8 20.68 14.95 30.17
CA MET A 8 19.51 14.14 30.54
C MET A 8 19.28 13.02 29.52
N LEU A 9 19.42 13.32 28.22
CA LEU A 9 19.35 12.34 27.15
C LEU A 9 20.37 11.22 27.33
N GLN A 10 21.65 11.56 27.58
CA GLN A 10 22.70 10.56 27.80
C GLN A 10 22.42 9.69 29.03
N LEU A 11 21.93 10.27 30.12
CA LEU A 11 21.58 9.54 31.34
C LEU A 11 20.41 8.57 31.10
N ASP A 12 19.32 9.03 30.48
CA ASP A 12 18.15 8.17 30.19
C ASP A 12 18.51 7.04 29.23
N MET A 13 19.32 7.32 28.21
CA MET A 13 19.80 6.30 27.29
C MET A 13 20.61 5.21 28.02
N ALA A 14 21.48 5.59 28.95
CA ALA A 14 22.26 4.65 29.75
C ALA A 14 21.38 3.81 30.69
N LEU A 15 20.37 4.42 31.31
CA LEU A 15 19.46 3.75 32.25
C LEU A 15 18.45 2.83 31.56
N THR A 16 18.07 3.15 30.32
CA THR A 16 16.98 2.45 29.64
C THR A 16 17.44 1.66 28.41
N GLN A 17 18.74 1.49 28.16
CA GLN A 17 19.25 0.80 26.96
C GLN A 17 18.51 -0.50 26.60
N ASN A 18 18.12 -1.31 27.59
CA ASN A 18 17.43 -2.59 27.42
C ASN A 18 15.90 -2.52 27.60
N GLY A 19 15.32 -1.33 27.53
CA GLY A 19 13.91 -1.05 27.79
C GLY A 19 13.67 -0.57 29.22
N THR A 20 12.40 -0.40 29.58
CA THR A 20 11.97 -0.04 30.93
C THR A 20 11.20 -1.20 31.59
N PRO A 21 11.11 -1.26 32.92
CA PRO A 21 10.30 -2.28 33.61
C PRO A 21 8.83 -2.31 33.17
N ALA A 22 8.28 -1.19 32.68
CA ALA A 22 6.91 -1.09 32.18
C ALA A 22 6.72 -1.65 30.75
N THR A 23 7.80 -1.82 29.98
CA THR A 23 7.73 -2.21 28.56
C THR A 23 6.97 -3.53 28.32
N PRO A 24 7.18 -4.60 29.11
CA PRO A 24 6.42 -5.85 28.96
C PRO A 24 4.92 -5.67 29.18
N HIS A 25 4.53 -4.86 30.17
CA HIS A 25 3.12 -4.60 30.50
C HIS A 25 2.43 -3.82 29.38
N LEU A 26 3.07 -2.77 28.85
CA LEU A 26 2.55 -1.99 27.72
C LEU A 26 2.38 -2.87 26.48
N ARG A 27 3.34 -3.77 26.21
CA ARG A 27 3.25 -4.73 25.10
C ARG A 27 2.06 -5.68 25.26
N GLN A 28 1.82 -6.21 26.45
CA GLN A 28 0.66 -7.10 26.71
C GLN A 28 -0.67 -6.34 26.58
N ALA A 29 -0.76 -5.12 27.10
CA ALA A 29 -1.94 -4.28 26.98
C ALA A 29 -2.27 -3.98 25.52
N ARG A 30 -1.27 -3.64 24.70
CA ARG A 30 -1.40 -3.45 23.25
C ARG A 30 -1.96 -4.70 22.56
N ILE A 31 -1.40 -5.87 22.83
CA ILE A 31 -1.86 -7.14 22.24
C ILE A 31 -3.33 -7.42 22.61
N LYS A 32 -3.73 -7.11 23.85
CA LYS A 32 -5.12 -7.29 24.31
C LYS A 32 -6.11 -6.39 23.56
N ARG A 33 -5.71 -5.15 23.23
CA ARG A 33 -6.56 -4.18 22.50
C ARG A 33 -6.78 -4.55 21.03
N LYS A 34 -5.80 -5.19 20.38
CA LYS A 34 -5.86 -5.61 18.96
C LYS A 34 -6.04 -4.45 17.96
N ASN A 35 -5.56 -3.26 18.31
CA ASN A 35 -5.61 -2.07 17.47
C ASN A 35 -4.34 -1.86 16.63
N SER A 36 -3.34 -2.75 16.75
CA SER A 36 -2.08 -2.69 16.02
C SER A 36 -1.79 -4.04 15.35
N PRO A 37 -0.92 -4.09 14.32
CA PRO A 37 -0.54 -5.33 13.67
C PRO A 37 0.04 -6.34 14.68
N THR A 38 -0.26 -7.60 14.43
CA THR A 38 0.26 -8.74 15.17
C THR A 38 0.64 -9.82 14.15
N ASP A 39 0.99 -11.01 14.63
CA ASP A 39 1.30 -12.14 13.78
C ASP A 39 0.15 -12.46 12.79
N ILE A 40 0.48 -12.43 11.49
CA ILE A 40 -0.46 -12.67 10.39
C ILE A 40 -0.64 -14.15 10.08
N SER A 41 -0.07 -15.07 10.86
CA SER A 41 -0.18 -16.52 10.66
C SER A 41 -1.62 -16.99 10.43
N HIS A 42 -2.58 -16.36 11.12
CA HIS A 42 -4.01 -16.65 10.99
C HIS A 42 -4.62 -16.26 9.63
N LEU A 43 -3.93 -15.47 8.80
CA LEU A 43 -4.35 -15.04 7.47
C LEU A 43 -3.67 -15.82 6.34
N VAL A 44 -2.59 -16.57 6.61
CA VAL A 44 -1.70 -17.14 5.58
C VAL A 44 -1.50 -18.66 5.65
N PHE A 45 -1.81 -19.32 6.78
CA PHE A 45 -1.57 -20.77 6.94
C PHE A 45 -2.76 -21.68 6.62
N GLY A 46 -3.71 -21.20 5.81
CA GLY A 46 -4.84 -22.00 5.37
C GLY A 46 -5.85 -22.36 6.48
N PRO A 47 -6.91 -23.10 6.13
CA PRO A 47 -7.93 -23.52 7.09
C PRO A 47 -7.30 -24.38 8.19
N GLN A 48 -7.38 -23.93 9.44
CA GLN A 48 -6.95 -24.72 10.59
C GLN A 48 -8.16 -25.48 11.19
N PRO A 49 -7.98 -26.76 11.59
CA PRO A 49 -9.04 -27.52 12.27
C PRO A 49 -9.57 -26.75 13.49
N GLY A 50 -10.87 -26.52 13.55
CA GLY A 50 -11.53 -25.87 14.69
C GLY A 50 -11.58 -24.34 14.69
N LYS A 51 -11.03 -23.65 13.68
CA LYS A 51 -11.23 -22.19 13.51
C LYS A 51 -12.53 -21.91 12.74
N LYS A 52 -13.24 -20.84 13.16
CA LYS A 52 -14.50 -20.35 12.57
C LYS A 52 -14.41 -20.21 11.03
N HIS A 53 -15.57 -20.15 10.38
CA HIS A 53 -15.75 -20.04 8.93
C HIS A 53 -15.07 -18.78 8.35
N GLN A 54 -13.76 -18.85 8.13
CA GLN A 54 -12.99 -17.86 7.39
C GLN A 54 -12.97 -18.29 5.92
N LEU A 55 -13.25 -17.35 5.02
CA LEU A 55 -13.21 -17.63 3.59
C LEU A 55 -11.76 -17.62 3.12
N TRP A 56 -11.36 -18.70 2.43
CA TRP A 56 -10.03 -18.86 1.88
C TRP A 56 -10.08 -18.71 0.36
N ILE A 57 -9.03 -18.11 -0.20
CA ILE A 57 -8.86 -17.94 -1.64
C ILE A 57 -7.40 -18.24 -2.01
N THR A 58 -7.19 -18.88 -3.15
CA THR A 58 -5.85 -19.09 -3.69
C THR A 58 -5.29 -17.76 -4.17
N ASP A 59 -4.18 -17.34 -3.57
CA ASP A 59 -3.50 -16.11 -3.96
C ASP A 59 -2.72 -16.29 -5.26
N ARG A 60 -2.93 -15.37 -6.20
CA ARG A 60 -2.03 -15.15 -7.33
C ARG A 60 -1.04 -14.09 -6.89
N ILE A 61 0.20 -14.53 -6.64
CA ILE A 61 1.17 -13.75 -5.87
C ILE A 61 1.37 -12.33 -6.45
N MET A 62 1.46 -12.26 -7.77
CA MET A 62 1.33 -11.04 -8.56
C MET A 62 -0.09 -10.96 -9.13
N GLU A 63 -0.73 -9.82 -8.98
CA GLU A 63 -2.11 -9.66 -9.44
C GLU A 63 -2.19 -9.70 -10.98
N PRO A 64 -3.10 -10.48 -11.59
CA PRO A 64 -3.10 -10.72 -13.03
C PRO A 64 -3.22 -9.49 -13.91
N GLN A 65 -3.93 -8.47 -13.44
CA GLN A 65 -4.11 -7.23 -14.17
C GLN A 65 -2.81 -6.43 -14.33
N THR A 66 -1.74 -6.80 -13.62
CA THR A 66 -0.37 -6.30 -13.88
C THR A 66 0.05 -6.51 -15.33
N ILE A 67 -0.37 -7.62 -15.96
CA ILE A 67 0.03 -7.96 -17.34
C ILE A 67 -0.63 -7.08 -18.40
N PRO A 68 -1.97 -6.90 -18.45
CA PRO A 68 -2.56 -5.97 -19.39
C PRO A 68 -2.08 -4.52 -19.17
N HIS A 69 -1.87 -4.09 -17.91
CA HIS A 69 -1.27 -2.78 -17.62
C HIS A 69 0.15 -2.66 -18.20
N PHE A 70 0.96 -3.71 -18.09
CA PHE A 70 2.28 -3.75 -18.70
C PHE A 70 2.22 -3.69 -20.23
N PHE A 71 1.29 -4.41 -20.87
CA PHE A 71 1.14 -4.37 -22.33
C PHE A 71 0.73 -2.98 -22.81
N GLU A 72 -0.12 -2.28 -22.06
CA GLU A 72 -0.47 -0.89 -22.33
C GLU A 72 0.75 0.03 -22.19
N PHE A 73 1.53 -0.16 -21.11
CA PHE A 73 2.81 0.53 -20.90
C PHE A 73 3.81 0.35 -22.06
N LEU A 74 3.92 -0.85 -22.63
CA LEU A 74 4.83 -1.11 -23.75
C LEU A 74 4.55 -0.24 -24.99
N MET A 75 3.31 0.25 -25.14
CA MET A 75 2.88 1.07 -26.28
C MET A 75 2.93 2.57 -26.00
N ASN A 76 2.61 3.01 -24.78
CA ASN A 76 2.50 4.43 -24.44
C ASN A 76 3.69 4.97 -23.62
N GLY A 77 4.47 4.08 -23.00
CA GLY A 77 5.59 4.42 -22.14
C GLY A 77 5.20 5.09 -20.81
N GLU A 78 3.93 4.99 -20.42
CA GLU A 78 3.36 5.72 -19.27
C GLU A 78 3.49 4.89 -17.98
N LEU A 79 4.21 5.44 -17.01
CA LEU A 79 4.38 4.86 -15.69
C LEU A 79 3.42 5.52 -14.69
N PRO A 80 3.12 4.86 -13.56
CA PRO A 80 2.51 5.53 -12.42
C PRO A 80 3.34 6.77 -12.01
N GLY A 81 2.71 7.91 -11.79
CA GLY A 81 3.38 9.15 -11.36
C GLY A 81 3.40 10.28 -12.38
N ASP A 82 2.63 10.21 -13.46
CA ASP A 82 2.83 11.01 -14.69
C ASP A 82 4.26 10.90 -15.26
N ARG A 83 4.99 9.86 -14.85
CA ARG A 83 6.32 9.54 -15.33
C ARG A 83 6.20 8.87 -16.70
N LYS A 84 7.16 9.16 -17.57
CA LYS A 84 7.32 8.48 -18.85
C LYS A 84 8.69 7.83 -18.94
N THR A 85 8.73 6.65 -19.53
CA THR A 85 10.01 6.02 -19.85
C THR A 85 10.74 6.79 -20.94
N SER A 86 12.06 6.83 -20.83
CA SER A 86 12.95 7.32 -21.88
C SER A 86 13.38 6.20 -22.85
N ARG A 87 12.97 4.95 -22.60
CA ARG A 87 13.35 3.81 -23.43
C ARG A 87 12.51 3.76 -24.71
N PRO A 88 13.10 3.26 -25.81
CA PRO A 88 12.35 2.92 -27.02
C PRO A 88 11.16 2.00 -26.73
N LEU A 89 10.02 2.31 -27.35
CA LEU A 89 8.76 1.59 -27.18
C LEU A 89 8.50 0.59 -28.31
N LEU A 90 7.51 -0.28 -28.10
CA LEU A 90 7.02 -1.18 -29.12
C LEU A 90 5.89 -0.53 -29.90
N THR A 91 5.82 -0.84 -31.18
CA THR A 91 4.65 -0.52 -31.99
C THR A 91 3.47 -1.40 -31.61
N PHE A 92 2.25 -0.99 -31.97
CA PHE A 92 1.03 -1.74 -31.70
C PHE A 92 1.06 -3.18 -32.27
N GLU A 93 1.59 -3.36 -33.48
CA GLU A 93 1.71 -4.70 -34.09
C GLU A 93 2.76 -5.56 -33.39
N GLU A 94 3.85 -4.97 -32.88
CA GLU A 94 4.83 -5.71 -32.08
C GLU A 94 4.26 -6.16 -30.74
N VAL A 95 3.44 -5.34 -30.08
CA VAL A 95 2.76 -5.76 -28.85
C VAL A 95 1.76 -6.88 -29.12
N LYS A 96 1.05 -6.87 -30.26
CA LYS A 96 0.18 -8.01 -30.64
C LYS A 96 0.94 -9.32 -30.78
N ASN A 97 2.21 -9.28 -31.17
CA ASN A 97 3.03 -10.48 -31.31
C ASN A 97 3.26 -11.20 -29.97
N LEU A 98 3.08 -10.54 -28.82
CA LEU A 98 3.07 -11.22 -27.51
C LEU A 98 1.98 -12.28 -27.43
N THR A 99 0.88 -12.11 -28.16
CA THR A 99 -0.26 -13.05 -28.15
C THR A 99 -0.18 -14.11 -29.25
N ARG A 100 0.75 -13.98 -30.20
CA ARG A 100 0.92 -14.89 -31.34
C ARG A 100 2.12 -15.82 -31.14
N PRO A 101 2.04 -17.09 -31.57
CA PRO A 101 3.20 -17.97 -31.64
C PRO A 101 4.35 -17.35 -32.43
N ALA A 102 5.60 -17.58 -31.98
CA ALA A 102 6.77 -17.01 -32.65
C ALA A 102 6.94 -17.51 -34.09
N SER A 103 6.40 -18.70 -34.41
CA SER A 103 6.41 -19.26 -35.77
C SER A 103 5.70 -18.40 -36.81
N GLU A 104 4.78 -17.51 -36.40
CA GLU A 104 3.99 -16.68 -37.31
C GLU A 104 4.69 -15.37 -37.71
N TRP A 105 5.66 -14.90 -36.93
CA TRP A 105 6.17 -13.52 -37.08
C TRP A 105 7.67 -13.36 -36.82
N ALA A 106 8.30 -14.25 -36.05
CA ALA A 106 9.70 -14.11 -35.69
C ALA A 106 10.62 -14.66 -36.81
N PRO A 107 11.83 -14.10 -36.99
CA PRO A 107 12.82 -14.67 -37.90
C PRO A 107 13.46 -15.94 -37.32
N ALA A 108 14.02 -16.80 -38.19
CA ALA A 108 14.82 -17.94 -37.75
C ALA A 108 16.10 -17.47 -37.02
N PRO A 109 16.56 -18.19 -35.97
CA PRO A 109 16.06 -19.46 -35.43
C PRO A 109 14.98 -19.31 -34.33
N LEU A 110 14.49 -18.09 -34.07
CA LEU A 110 13.57 -17.78 -32.97
C LEU A 110 12.11 -18.17 -33.26
N ASN A 111 11.80 -18.50 -34.52
CA ASN A 111 10.49 -18.93 -35.02
C ASN A 111 10.06 -20.35 -34.61
N ARG A 112 10.73 -20.99 -33.65
CA ARG A 112 10.50 -22.40 -33.28
C ARG A 112 9.58 -22.59 -32.08
N GLN A 113 9.20 -21.52 -31.39
CA GLN A 113 8.32 -21.60 -30.22
C GLN A 113 6.86 -21.72 -30.63
N ALA A 114 6.19 -22.79 -30.20
CA ALA A 114 4.79 -23.06 -30.49
C ALA A 114 3.81 -22.23 -29.64
N ARG A 115 4.18 -21.92 -28.39
CA ARG A 115 3.38 -21.06 -27.49
C ARG A 115 3.78 -19.60 -27.66
N SER A 116 2.83 -18.69 -27.48
CA SER A 116 3.10 -17.26 -27.45
C SER A 116 3.74 -16.85 -26.12
N THR A 117 4.46 -15.73 -26.11
CA THR A 117 5.06 -15.17 -24.88
C THR A 117 3.97 -14.83 -23.85
N GLY A 118 2.83 -14.31 -24.29
CA GLY A 118 1.68 -13.98 -23.45
C GLY A 118 1.06 -15.20 -22.77
N GLU A 119 0.99 -16.35 -23.47
CA GLU A 119 0.56 -17.61 -22.86
C GLU A 119 1.52 -18.05 -21.75
N TRP A 120 2.84 -17.98 -22.00
CA TRP A 120 3.84 -18.27 -20.97
C TRP A 120 3.72 -17.36 -19.75
N ILE A 121 3.53 -16.05 -19.96
CA ILE A 121 3.31 -15.09 -18.88
C ILE A 121 2.05 -15.45 -18.08
N GLY A 122 0.94 -15.77 -18.77
CA GLY A 122 -0.31 -16.20 -18.13
C GLY A 122 -0.12 -17.43 -17.24
N ILE A 123 0.69 -18.40 -17.70
CA ILE A 123 1.05 -19.58 -16.90
C ILE A 123 1.77 -19.18 -15.61
N ARG A 124 2.71 -18.23 -15.67
CA ARG A 124 3.52 -17.81 -14.50
C ARG A 124 2.73 -17.01 -13.46
N ILE A 125 1.70 -16.29 -13.87
CA ILE A 125 0.84 -15.46 -13.00
C ILE A 125 -0.09 -16.33 -12.14
N GLY A 126 -0.62 -17.43 -12.68
CA GLY A 126 -1.51 -18.30 -11.90
C GLY A 126 -2.24 -19.38 -12.68
N SER A 127 -1.49 -20.28 -13.32
CA SER A 127 -2.03 -21.52 -13.91
C SER A 127 -1.75 -22.73 -13.03
N TYR A 128 -2.55 -23.80 -13.20
CA TYR A 128 -2.28 -25.11 -12.64
C TYR A 128 -0.93 -25.70 -13.09
N GLU A 129 -0.47 -25.34 -14.31
CA GLU A 129 0.85 -25.72 -14.83
C GLU A 129 2.01 -25.17 -13.97
N ASP A 130 1.78 -24.09 -13.20
CA ASP A 130 2.79 -23.49 -12.32
C ASP A 130 2.20 -23.12 -10.95
N SER A 131 1.59 -24.11 -10.31
CA SER A 131 0.94 -23.96 -9.00
C SER A 131 1.90 -23.80 -7.82
N SER A 132 3.21 -23.97 -8.03
CA SER A 132 4.24 -23.96 -6.98
C SER A 132 4.30 -22.69 -6.13
N ARG A 133 3.74 -21.59 -6.63
CA ARG A 133 3.71 -20.26 -6.00
C ARG A 133 2.30 -19.76 -5.70
N LEU A 134 1.32 -20.67 -5.76
CA LEU A 134 -0.08 -20.40 -5.42
C LEU A 134 -0.38 -21.01 -4.07
N TRP A 135 -0.91 -20.23 -3.13
CA TRP A 135 -1.28 -20.75 -1.81
C TRP A 135 -2.50 -20.04 -1.24
N PRO A 136 -3.26 -20.71 -0.35
CA PRO A 136 -4.46 -20.12 0.22
C PRO A 136 -4.11 -18.99 1.19
N ILE A 137 -4.79 -17.87 1.05
CA ILE A 137 -4.82 -16.78 2.02
C ILE A 137 -6.27 -16.43 2.38
N ALA A 138 -6.45 -15.72 3.49
CA ALA A 138 -7.76 -15.23 3.90
C ALA A 138 -8.32 -14.24 2.88
N LYS A 139 -9.63 -14.31 2.61
CA LYS A 139 -10.29 -13.50 1.58
C LYS A 139 -10.19 -12.00 1.86
N GLU A 140 -10.23 -11.59 3.12
CA GLU A 140 -10.06 -10.20 3.54
C GLU A 140 -8.66 -9.66 3.23
N LEU A 141 -7.61 -10.47 3.42
CA LEU A 141 -6.23 -10.11 3.08
C LEU A 141 -6.08 -9.98 1.56
N HIS A 142 -6.60 -10.95 0.80
CA HIS A 142 -6.62 -10.88 -0.66
C HIS A 142 -7.37 -9.65 -1.16
N ALA A 143 -8.56 -9.37 -0.63
CA ALA A 143 -9.39 -8.25 -1.09
C ALA A 143 -8.69 -6.91 -0.86
N MET A 144 -8.04 -6.73 0.28
CA MET A 144 -7.24 -5.53 0.55
C MET A 144 -6.02 -5.46 -0.37
N LYS A 145 -5.28 -6.56 -0.55
CA LYS A 145 -4.14 -6.64 -1.48
C LYS A 145 -4.53 -6.20 -2.88
N SER A 146 -5.59 -6.76 -3.45
CA SER A 146 -6.01 -6.44 -4.82
C SER A 146 -6.42 -4.98 -4.99
N ARG A 147 -7.05 -4.36 -3.98
CA ARG A 147 -7.39 -2.92 -4.02
C ARG A 147 -6.14 -2.05 -4.04
N LEU A 148 -5.22 -2.30 -3.09
CA LEU A 148 -3.97 -1.55 -2.98
C LEU A 148 -3.12 -1.71 -4.24
N TRP A 149 -3.11 -2.91 -4.82
CA TRP A 149 -2.38 -3.19 -6.06
C TRP A 149 -2.83 -2.34 -7.24
N GLU A 150 -4.12 -2.00 -7.31
CA GLU A 150 -4.69 -1.10 -8.33
C GLU A 150 -4.60 0.39 -7.97
N GLY A 151 -3.96 0.74 -6.85
CA GLY A 151 -3.94 2.11 -6.34
C GLY A 151 -5.32 2.61 -5.90
N ILE A 152 -6.23 1.68 -5.55
CA ILE A 152 -7.54 2.02 -4.98
C ILE A 152 -7.39 2.13 -3.46
N PRO A 153 -7.81 3.23 -2.82
CA PRO A 153 -7.66 3.37 -1.38
C PRO A 153 -8.46 2.28 -0.63
N PRO A 154 -8.03 1.90 0.58
CA PRO A 154 -8.69 0.90 1.40
C PRO A 154 -10.20 1.12 1.52
N ILE A 155 -10.58 2.35 1.85
CA ILE A 155 -11.95 2.88 1.78
C ILE A 155 -11.89 4.32 1.24
N SER A 156 -12.98 4.75 0.60
CA SER A 156 -13.07 6.13 0.11
C SER A 156 -13.29 7.11 1.27
N GLU A 157 -12.90 8.37 1.09
CA GLU A 157 -13.11 9.43 2.08
C GLU A 157 -14.59 9.59 2.45
N ARG A 158 -15.50 9.52 1.46
CA ARG A 158 -16.94 9.48 1.73
C ARG A 158 -17.31 8.32 2.68
N ARG A 159 -16.79 7.12 2.43
CA ARG A 159 -17.13 5.96 3.26
C ARG A 159 -16.52 6.06 4.65
N TRP A 160 -15.34 6.65 4.77
CA TRP A 160 -14.70 6.98 6.05
C TRP A 160 -15.61 7.87 6.91
N GLN A 161 -16.12 8.95 6.31
CA GLN A 161 -17.04 9.90 6.95
C GLN A 161 -18.40 9.26 7.29
N GLU A 162 -19.00 8.49 6.37
CA GLU A 162 -20.27 7.77 6.61
C GLU A 162 -20.18 6.79 7.79
N LEU A 163 -19.01 6.18 8.00
CA LEU A 163 -18.74 5.28 9.11
C LEU A 163 -18.36 6.03 10.40
N GLY A 164 -18.12 7.35 10.33
CA GLY A 164 -17.71 8.18 11.46
C GLY A 164 -16.37 7.73 12.05
N LEU A 165 -15.40 7.31 11.22
CA LEU A 165 -14.16 6.70 11.71
C LEU A 165 -13.20 7.70 12.39
N ASP A 166 -13.43 9.01 12.23
CA ASP A 166 -12.74 10.04 13.01
C ASP A 166 -13.28 10.16 14.44
N HIS A 167 -14.46 9.61 14.75
CA HIS A 167 -15.02 9.71 16.10
C HIS A 167 -14.26 8.83 17.10
N PRO A 168 -14.01 9.33 18.33
CA PRO A 168 -13.31 8.57 19.39
C PRO A 168 -13.93 7.20 19.73
N ASP A 169 -15.24 7.06 19.56
CA ASP A 169 -15.99 5.81 19.82
C ASP A 169 -15.76 4.74 18.75
N ARG A 170 -15.34 5.15 17.54
CA ARG A 170 -15.04 4.27 16.40
C ARG A 170 -13.54 4.02 16.22
N PHE A 171 -12.73 4.42 17.20
CA PHE A 171 -11.28 4.27 17.16
C PHE A 171 -10.83 2.82 16.86
N PRO A 172 -11.37 1.76 17.51
CA PRO A 172 -10.99 0.39 17.17
C PRO A 172 -11.31 0.01 15.72
N GLU A 173 -12.42 0.48 15.17
CA GLU A 173 -12.80 0.26 13.79
C GLU A 173 -11.86 0.97 12.80
N ALA A 174 -11.45 2.20 13.09
CA ALA A 174 -10.44 2.91 12.30
C ALA A 174 -9.10 2.14 12.29
N CYS A 175 -8.64 1.71 13.48
CA CYS A 175 -7.42 0.90 13.62
C CYS A 175 -7.48 -0.41 12.82
N ARG A 176 -8.65 -1.07 12.71
CA ARG A 176 -8.78 -2.29 11.90
C ARG A 176 -8.45 -2.06 10.42
N TYR A 177 -8.77 -0.89 9.87
CA TYR A 177 -8.39 -0.56 8.50
C TYR A 177 -6.88 -0.34 8.36
N PHE A 178 -6.23 0.36 9.31
CA PHE A 178 -4.77 0.52 9.32
C PHE A 178 -4.07 -0.84 9.38
N VAL A 179 -4.51 -1.70 10.31
CA VAL A 179 -3.98 -3.07 10.45
C VAL A 179 -4.19 -3.88 9.19
N ALA A 180 -5.36 -3.80 8.54
CA ALA A 180 -5.63 -4.52 7.30
C ALA A 180 -4.67 -4.13 6.16
N VAL A 181 -4.36 -2.84 6.02
CA VAL A 181 -3.39 -2.36 5.03
C VAL A 181 -1.98 -2.82 5.38
N ILE A 182 -1.54 -2.63 6.62
CA ILE A 182 -0.19 -3.04 7.05
C ILE A 182 -0.01 -4.55 6.88
N ASN A 183 -1.01 -5.36 7.21
CA ASN A 183 -0.96 -6.82 7.06
C ASN A 183 -0.73 -7.28 5.62
N VAL A 184 -1.19 -6.53 4.61
CA VAL A 184 -0.87 -6.80 3.20
C VAL A 184 0.64 -6.73 2.98
N PHE A 185 1.30 -5.70 3.49
CA PHE A 185 2.74 -5.54 3.31
C PHE A 185 3.56 -6.46 4.22
N ILE A 186 3.07 -6.82 5.41
CA ILE A 186 3.67 -7.91 6.20
C ILE A 186 3.64 -9.19 5.38
N TYR A 187 2.50 -9.53 4.78
CA TYR A 187 2.36 -10.71 3.92
C TYR A 187 3.33 -10.67 2.73
N LEU A 188 3.37 -9.56 2.00
CA LEU A 188 4.23 -9.37 0.83
C LEU A 188 5.72 -9.44 1.18
N ASN A 189 6.11 -9.01 2.39
CA ASN A 189 7.49 -9.06 2.88
C ASN A 189 7.84 -10.36 3.63
N THR A 190 6.92 -11.31 3.79
CA THR A 190 7.30 -12.63 4.32
C THR A 190 8.31 -13.29 3.38
N LYS A 191 9.33 -13.95 3.92
CA LYS A 191 10.38 -14.63 3.14
C LYS A 191 9.83 -15.49 2.01
N ARG A 192 8.78 -16.27 2.30
CA ARG A 192 8.12 -17.14 1.31
C ARG A 192 7.49 -16.33 0.17
N THR A 193 6.69 -15.30 0.50
CA THR A 193 6.00 -14.47 -0.49
C THR A 193 6.98 -13.66 -1.33
N LYS A 194 7.94 -13.00 -0.68
CA LYS A 194 8.96 -12.20 -1.34
C LYS A 194 9.78 -13.03 -2.33
N ALA A 195 10.25 -14.21 -1.92
CA ALA A 195 10.95 -15.13 -2.82
C ALA A 195 10.08 -15.59 -4.00
N ALA A 196 8.78 -15.84 -3.78
CA ALA A 196 7.86 -16.22 -4.84
C ALA A 196 7.56 -15.08 -5.83
N LEU A 197 7.36 -13.84 -5.35
CA LEU A 197 7.22 -12.65 -6.19
C LEU A 197 8.43 -12.50 -7.10
N ARG A 198 9.64 -12.54 -6.53
CA ARG A 198 10.90 -12.47 -7.28
C ARG A 198 11.02 -13.59 -8.30
N LYS A 199 10.71 -14.83 -7.92
CA LYS A 199 10.77 -15.98 -8.83
C LYS A 199 9.79 -15.83 -9.98
N THR A 200 8.54 -15.45 -9.72
CA THR A 200 7.54 -15.20 -10.76
C THR A 200 7.99 -14.08 -11.70
N TYR A 201 8.49 -12.97 -11.16
CA TYR A 201 9.05 -11.86 -11.93
C TYR A 201 10.19 -12.33 -12.84
N ASN A 202 11.18 -13.04 -12.29
CA ASN A 202 12.36 -13.49 -13.05
C ASN A 202 12.00 -14.50 -14.15
N LEU A 203 11.00 -15.35 -13.91
CA LEU A 203 10.49 -16.26 -14.95
C LEU A 203 9.80 -15.50 -16.08
N ILE A 204 9.00 -14.48 -15.76
CA ILE A 204 8.39 -13.60 -16.78
C ILE A 204 9.48 -12.86 -17.56
N TRP A 205 10.48 -12.32 -16.86
CA TRP A 205 11.63 -11.66 -17.46
C TRP A 205 12.33 -12.56 -18.49
N ASP A 206 12.51 -13.86 -18.20
CA ASP A 206 13.14 -14.81 -19.12
C ASP A 206 12.34 -15.01 -20.41
N HIS A 207 11.00 -15.11 -20.31
CA HIS A 207 10.14 -15.18 -21.50
C HIS A 207 10.18 -13.88 -22.31
N LEU A 208 10.23 -12.73 -21.63
CA LEU A 208 10.36 -11.43 -22.28
C LEU A 208 11.73 -11.25 -22.95
N SER A 209 12.80 -11.82 -22.40
CA SER A 209 14.14 -11.79 -23.02
C SER A 209 14.17 -12.51 -24.37
N VAL A 210 13.50 -13.66 -24.48
CA VAL A 210 13.38 -14.37 -25.76
C VAL A 210 12.56 -13.55 -26.77
N PHE A 211 11.46 -12.95 -26.31
CA PHE A 211 10.64 -12.06 -27.14
C PHE A 211 11.41 -10.82 -27.61
N GLU A 212 12.19 -10.19 -26.73
CA GLU A 212 13.07 -9.06 -27.05
C GLU A 212 14.06 -9.41 -28.16
N GLN A 213 14.71 -10.58 -28.06
CA GLN A 213 15.63 -11.06 -29.09
C GLN A 213 14.92 -11.22 -30.44
N ALA A 214 13.69 -11.74 -30.46
CA ALA A 214 12.92 -11.96 -31.67
C ALA A 214 12.47 -10.64 -32.34
N ILE A 215 12.02 -9.67 -31.54
CA ILE A 215 11.63 -8.35 -32.03
C ILE A 215 12.83 -7.59 -32.61
N ASN A 216 13.95 -7.54 -31.88
CA ASN A 216 15.13 -6.83 -32.37
C ASN A 216 15.74 -7.53 -33.60
N ALA A 217 15.70 -8.87 -33.67
CA ALA A 217 16.10 -9.60 -34.87
C ALA A 217 15.20 -9.27 -36.08
N LYS A 218 13.89 -9.14 -35.85
CA LYS A 218 12.93 -8.74 -36.89
C LYS A 218 13.21 -7.31 -37.37
N ARG A 219 13.30 -6.33 -36.46
CA ARG A 219 13.64 -4.93 -36.78
C ARG A 219 14.93 -4.83 -37.57
N LYS A 220 15.95 -5.61 -37.19
CA LYS A 220 17.23 -5.66 -37.91
C LYS A 220 17.10 -6.21 -39.32
N ALA A 221 16.26 -7.22 -39.53
CA ALA A 221 16.03 -7.82 -40.85
C ALA A 221 15.21 -6.92 -41.78
N GLU A 222 14.31 -6.10 -41.21
CA GLU A 222 13.44 -5.17 -41.95
C GLU A 222 14.10 -3.80 -42.20
N ALA A 223 15.22 -3.49 -41.54
CA ALA A 223 15.94 -2.23 -41.71
C ALA A 223 16.76 -2.20 -43.01
N GLU A 224 16.41 -1.30 -43.93
CA GLU A 224 17.04 -1.15 -45.25
C GLU A 224 18.55 -0.82 -45.16
N ASP A 225 18.93 0.05 -44.22
CA ASP A 225 20.33 0.49 -44.02
C ASP A 225 21.03 -0.23 -42.85
N GLY A 226 20.40 -1.25 -42.26
CA GLY A 226 20.89 -1.96 -41.07
C GLY A 226 20.87 -1.13 -39.77
N VAL A 227 20.44 0.13 -39.84
CA VAL A 227 20.18 1.01 -38.69
C VAL A 227 18.76 0.77 -38.20
N TYR A 228 18.61 0.32 -36.96
CA TYR A 228 17.31 0.12 -36.32
C TYR A 228 17.36 0.54 -34.86
N GLU A 229 16.22 0.97 -34.31
CA GLU A 229 16.10 1.30 -32.90
C GLU A 229 15.93 0.02 -32.07
N HIS A 230 16.91 -0.25 -31.20
CA HIS A 230 16.90 -1.40 -30.31
C HIS A 230 15.97 -1.17 -29.12
N VAL A 231 15.05 -2.09 -28.88
CA VAL A 231 14.13 -2.04 -27.73
C VAL A 231 14.59 -2.99 -26.64
N SER A 232 14.52 -2.57 -25.39
CA SER A 232 14.75 -3.43 -24.22
C SER A 232 13.43 -3.71 -23.51
N VAL A 233 12.74 -4.77 -23.92
CA VAL A 233 11.48 -5.23 -23.30
C VAL A 233 11.72 -5.65 -21.84
N THR A 234 12.86 -6.27 -21.58
CA THR A 234 13.31 -6.68 -20.25
C THR A 234 13.60 -5.47 -19.35
N GLY A 235 14.21 -4.42 -19.89
CA GLY A 235 14.40 -3.14 -19.21
C GLY A 235 13.08 -2.43 -18.91
N LEU A 236 12.16 -2.41 -19.89
CA LEU A 236 10.80 -1.89 -19.72
C LEU A 236 10.03 -2.65 -18.63
N TRP A 237 10.14 -3.98 -18.57
CA TRP A 237 9.50 -4.79 -17.52
C TRP A 237 10.00 -4.44 -16.11
N TYR A 238 11.31 -4.27 -15.95
CA TYR A 238 11.90 -3.83 -14.69
C TYR A 238 11.42 -2.43 -14.29
N GLU A 239 11.49 -1.48 -15.21
CA GLU A 239 11.07 -0.10 -14.98
C GLU A 239 9.59 -0.01 -14.59
N PHE A 240 8.73 -0.74 -15.30
CA PHE A 240 7.30 -0.83 -15.00
C PHE A 240 7.02 -1.41 -13.60
N ILE A 241 7.61 -2.57 -13.27
CA ILE A 241 7.35 -3.23 -11.98
C ILE A 241 7.87 -2.40 -10.82
N ARG A 242 9.05 -1.79 -10.96
CA ARG A 242 9.59 -0.89 -9.94
C ARG A 242 8.66 0.31 -9.73
N ALA A 243 8.24 0.98 -10.80
CA ALA A 243 7.34 2.11 -10.71
C ALA A 243 5.97 1.74 -10.11
N GLN A 244 5.44 0.56 -10.44
CA GLN A 244 4.20 0.03 -9.87
C GLN A 244 4.33 -0.23 -8.36
N TYR A 245 5.41 -0.88 -7.94
CA TYR A 245 5.66 -1.17 -6.52
C TYR A 245 5.84 0.12 -5.71
N ASP A 246 6.61 1.08 -6.23
CA ASP A 246 6.78 2.40 -5.62
C ASP A 246 5.40 3.07 -5.42
N SER A 247 4.59 3.12 -6.48
CA SER A 247 3.26 3.76 -6.42
C SER A 247 2.30 3.08 -5.44
N ILE A 248 2.25 1.74 -5.40
CA ILE A 248 1.41 1.00 -4.45
C ILE A 248 1.85 1.29 -3.01
N CYS A 249 3.16 1.31 -2.76
CA CYS A 249 3.72 1.56 -1.42
C CYS A 249 3.49 3.02 -0.97
N GLU A 250 3.72 3.99 -1.85
CA GLU A 250 3.51 5.41 -1.58
C GLU A 250 2.03 5.70 -1.27
N ASN A 251 1.12 5.23 -2.12
CA ASN A 251 -0.32 5.45 -1.94
C ASN A 251 -0.85 4.82 -0.63
N ALA A 252 -0.43 3.59 -0.33
CA ALA A 252 -0.88 2.91 0.88
C ALA A 252 -0.30 3.54 2.16
N HIS A 253 0.98 3.93 2.11
CA HIS A 253 1.65 4.58 3.24
C HIS A 253 1.04 5.96 3.50
N HIS A 254 0.88 6.78 2.46
CA HIS A 254 0.26 8.10 2.56
C HIS A 254 -1.14 8.02 3.16
N TRP A 255 -1.99 7.12 2.66
CA TRP A 255 -3.35 6.93 3.17
C TRP A 255 -3.34 6.62 4.67
N ILE A 256 -2.43 5.76 5.16
CA ILE A 256 -2.34 5.48 6.60
C ILE A 256 -1.92 6.72 7.38
N ILE A 257 -0.85 7.40 6.97
CA ILE A 257 -0.29 8.53 7.72
C ILE A 257 -1.31 9.67 7.81
N GLU A 258 -1.94 10.05 6.69
CA GLU A 258 -2.96 11.09 6.66
C GLU A 258 -4.12 10.80 7.64
N HIS A 259 -4.61 9.57 7.67
CA HIS A 259 -5.76 9.20 8.50
C HIS A 259 -5.37 9.02 9.98
N ILE A 260 -4.15 8.54 10.26
CA ILE A 260 -3.63 8.48 11.62
C ILE A 260 -3.46 9.90 12.17
N ASP A 261 -2.87 10.82 11.41
CA ASP A 261 -2.59 12.17 11.87
C ASP A 261 -3.88 12.95 12.19
N ARG A 262 -4.94 12.79 11.37
CA ARG A 262 -6.27 13.36 11.68
C ARG A 262 -6.83 12.90 13.03
N ILE A 263 -6.80 11.58 13.31
CA ILE A 263 -7.28 11.04 14.59
C ILE A 263 -6.36 11.48 15.73
N ARG A 264 -5.04 11.48 15.49
CA ARG A 264 -4.03 11.80 16.48
C ARG A 264 -4.15 13.25 16.95
N GLU A 265 -4.34 14.19 16.03
CA GLU A 265 -4.52 15.61 16.33
C GLU A 265 -5.68 15.81 17.33
N SER A 266 -6.84 15.19 17.05
CA SER A 266 -8.00 15.26 17.95
C SER A 266 -7.70 14.71 19.34
N ILE A 267 -6.98 13.59 19.43
CA ILE A 267 -6.63 12.98 20.72
C ILE A 267 -5.63 13.84 21.49
N VAL A 268 -4.63 14.43 20.83
CA VAL A 268 -3.66 15.33 21.48
C VAL A 268 -4.36 16.57 22.03
N GLN A 269 -5.30 17.14 21.28
CA GLN A 269 -6.14 18.25 21.77
C GLN A 269 -6.98 17.82 22.98
N GLU A 270 -7.57 16.62 22.97
CA GLU A 270 -8.33 16.10 24.11
C GLU A 270 -7.46 15.89 25.36
N VAL A 271 -6.22 15.40 25.19
CA VAL A 271 -5.25 15.28 26.29
C VAL A 271 -4.92 16.65 26.87
N ALA A 272 -4.73 17.67 26.04
CA ALA A 272 -4.43 19.03 26.50
C ALA A 272 -5.57 19.66 27.31
N LEU A 273 -6.82 19.35 26.96
CA LEU A 273 -8.01 19.90 27.61
C LEU A 273 -8.42 19.14 28.88
N HIS A 274 -8.05 17.87 29.01
CA HIS A 274 -8.46 17.03 30.14
C HIS A 274 -7.66 17.34 31.41
N GLN A 275 -8.35 17.66 32.49
CA GLN A 275 -7.74 17.86 33.81
C GLN A 275 -7.80 16.57 34.64
N PRO A 276 -6.70 16.15 35.30
CA PRO A 276 -6.67 14.93 36.08
C PRO A 276 -7.54 15.03 37.34
N ASP A 277 -8.20 13.93 37.71
CA ASP A 277 -8.99 13.84 38.95
C ASP A 277 -8.10 13.86 40.21
N HIS A 278 -6.86 13.35 40.09
CA HIS A 278 -5.87 13.33 41.16
C HIS A 278 -4.48 13.63 40.60
N PRO A 279 -3.66 14.45 41.27
CA PRO A 279 -2.35 14.87 40.76
C PRO A 279 -1.29 13.78 40.62
N ASP A 280 -1.38 12.73 41.43
CA ASP A 280 -0.35 11.69 41.49
C ASP A 280 -0.75 10.40 40.75
N HIS A 281 -1.94 10.38 40.14
CA HIS A 281 -2.48 9.21 39.45
C HIS A 281 -3.13 9.60 38.13
N TYR A 282 -2.84 8.83 37.08
CA TYR A 282 -3.57 8.95 35.83
C TYR A 282 -5.05 8.61 36.05
N SER A 283 -5.93 9.51 35.60
CA SER A 283 -7.35 9.20 35.45
C SER A 283 -7.58 8.13 34.39
N ASP A 284 -8.74 7.45 34.46
CA ASP A 284 -9.13 6.45 33.45
C ASP A 284 -9.13 7.06 32.04
N LYS A 285 -9.54 8.31 31.92
CA LYS A 285 -9.55 9.05 30.65
C LYS A 285 -8.13 9.29 30.11
N GLN A 286 -7.18 9.67 30.97
CA GLN A 286 -5.78 9.81 30.58
C GLN A 286 -5.17 8.49 30.12
N TRP A 287 -5.50 7.38 30.78
CA TRP A 287 -5.12 6.04 30.33
C TRP A 287 -5.75 5.69 28.98
N GLU A 288 -7.02 5.99 28.78
CA GLU A 288 -7.69 5.76 27.50
C GLU A 288 -6.99 6.50 26.35
N LEU A 289 -6.77 7.81 26.50
CA LEU A 289 -6.17 8.66 25.47
C LEU A 289 -4.72 8.26 25.16
N THR A 290 -3.91 8.02 26.18
CA THR A 290 -2.51 7.56 25.98
C THR A 290 -2.43 6.17 25.36
N ASN A 291 -3.36 5.27 25.68
CA ASN A 291 -3.45 3.97 25.01
C ASN A 291 -3.80 4.13 23.53
N LYS A 292 -4.71 5.04 23.16
CA LYS A 292 -5.03 5.35 21.77
C LYS A 292 -3.83 5.94 21.02
N LEU A 293 -3.13 6.91 21.62
CA LEU A 293 -1.89 7.48 21.05
C LEU A 293 -0.83 6.40 20.83
N HIS A 294 -0.62 5.52 21.81
CA HIS A 294 0.30 4.40 21.70
C HIS A 294 -0.07 3.42 20.57
N ASP A 295 -1.36 3.11 20.39
CA ASP A 295 -1.83 2.25 19.31
C ASP A 295 -1.60 2.91 17.93
N LEU A 296 -1.85 4.22 17.81
CA LEU A 296 -1.53 4.98 16.59
C LEU A 296 -0.03 5.03 16.32
N ALA A 297 0.79 5.24 17.35
CA ALA A 297 2.25 5.26 17.22
C ALA A 297 2.81 3.90 16.75
N GLU A 298 2.27 2.78 17.25
CA GLU A 298 2.64 1.46 16.74
C GLU A 298 2.24 1.29 15.28
N ASN A 299 1.00 1.67 14.91
CA ASN A 299 0.54 1.59 13.52
C ASN A 299 1.42 2.42 12.58
N THR A 300 1.77 3.65 12.96
CA THR A 300 2.69 4.53 12.21
C THR A 300 4.06 3.89 12.05
N SER A 301 4.65 3.40 13.14
CA SER A 301 5.98 2.77 13.09
C SER A 301 5.96 1.56 12.15
N GLN A 302 4.96 0.67 12.29
CA GLN A 302 4.79 -0.49 11.43
C GLN A 302 4.61 -0.10 9.97
N ALA A 303 3.81 0.92 9.68
CA ALA A 303 3.63 1.44 8.33
C ALA A 303 4.95 1.95 7.72
N ASP A 304 5.72 2.71 8.49
CA ASP A 304 6.96 3.35 8.04
C ASP A 304 8.02 2.36 7.55
N TYR A 305 8.25 1.26 8.27
CA TYR A 305 9.26 0.26 7.87
C TYR A 305 8.72 -0.95 7.09
N THR A 306 7.40 -1.21 7.12
CA THR A 306 6.82 -2.40 6.48
C THR A 306 6.30 -2.12 5.08
N ILE A 307 5.71 -0.95 4.82
CA ILE A 307 5.05 -0.62 3.54
C ILE A 307 6.10 -0.26 2.49
N MET A 308 6.77 -1.29 1.99
CA MET A 308 7.79 -1.25 0.96
C MET A 308 7.82 -2.61 0.25
N MET A 309 8.13 -2.60 -1.04
CA MET A 309 8.28 -3.82 -1.86
C MET A 309 9.65 -3.80 -2.56
N PRO A 310 10.72 -4.23 -1.88
CA PRO A 310 12.06 -4.20 -2.46
C PRO A 310 12.20 -5.20 -3.62
N THR A 311 12.97 -4.81 -4.64
CA THR A 311 13.25 -5.59 -5.86
C THR A 311 14.60 -6.32 -5.80
N ASP A 312 15.13 -6.59 -4.61
CA ASP A 312 16.43 -7.27 -4.45
C ASP A 312 16.45 -8.68 -5.06
N GLY A 313 17.41 -8.90 -5.95
CA GLY A 313 17.57 -10.12 -6.76
C GLY A 313 16.62 -10.25 -7.95
N TYR A 314 15.87 -9.20 -8.28
CA TYR A 314 15.12 -9.14 -9.53
C TYR A 314 16.09 -8.92 -10.69
N LYS A 315 15.89 -9.62 -11.80
CA LYS A 315 16.68 -9.40 -13.03
C LYS A 315 16.45 -7.97 -13.52
N GLY A 316 17.53 -7.20 -13.69
CA GLY A 316 17.48 -5.78 -14.01
C GLY A 316 17.76 -4.85 -12.82
N ASP A 317 17.71 -5.38 -11.59
CA ASP A 317 18.17 -4.68 -10.39
C ASP A 317 19.64 -5.05 -10.09
N SER A 318 20.36 -4.14 -9.44
CA SER A 318 21.73 -4.36 -8.94
C SER A 318 21.75 -4.82 -7.48
N LEU A 319 20.63 -4.73 -6.77
CA LEU A 319 20.55 -5.08 -5.35
C LEU A 319 20.62 -6.60 -5.13
N PRO A 320 21.55 -7.11 -4.30
CA PRO A 320 21.61 -8.51 -3.94
C PRO A 320 20.49 -8.87 -2.97
N VAL A 321 20.07 -10.14 -3.01
CA VAL A 321 19.07 -10.69 -2.08
C VAL A 321 19.53 -10.53 -0.64
N LYS A 322 18.68 -9.95 0.22
CA LYS A 322 18.99 -9.71 1.64
C LYS A 322 18.08 -10.41 2.65
N GLU A 323 17.10 -11.19 2.20
CA GLU A 323 16.07 -11.76 3.09
C GLU A 323 16.58 -12.84 4.06
N ASP A 324 17.73 -13.45 3.74
CA ASP A 324 18.40 -14.46 4.56
C ASP A 324 19.45 -13.86 5.51
N ASP A 325 19.74 -12.56 5.38
CA ASP A 325 20.74 -11.91 6.20
C ASP A 325 20.26 -11.82 7.65
N CYS A 326 21.10 -12.34 8.56
CA CYS A 326 20.85 -12.25 9.99
C CYS A 326 21.02 -10.82 10.49
N LEU A 327 20.35 -10.49 11.60
CA LEU A 327 20.65 -9.26 12.33
C LEU A 327 22.08 -9.34 12.86
N THR A 328 22.90 -8.34 12.53
CA THR A 328 24.25 -8.22 13.07
C THR A 328 24.22 -7.57 14.47
N GLU A 329 25.34 -7.59 15.19
CA GLU A 329 25.46 -6.88 16.49
C GLU A 329 25.13 -5.39 16.39
N ALA A 330 25.41 -4.75 15.24
CA ALA A 330 25.02 -3.36 14.98
C ALA A 330 23.48 -3.15 15.03
N HIS A 331 22.71 -4.22 14.81
CA HIS A 331 21.26 -4.23 14.93
C HIS A 331 20.77 -4.81 16.28
N GLY A 332 21.65 -5.15 17.22
CA GLY A 332 21.30 -5.60 18.58
C GLY A 332 21.12 -4.45 19.59
N GLY A 333 20.06 -4.47 20.41
CA GLY A 333 19.84 -3.60 21.59
C GLY A 333 19.87 -2.07 21.41
N GLY A 334 19.48 -1.33 22.46
CA GLY A 334 19.81 0.09 22.61
C GLY A 334 19.08 1.11 21.71
N PHE A 335 19.84 2.11 21.29
CA PHE A 335 19.40 3.32 20.57
C PHE A 335 20.20 3.49 19.28
N ARG A 336 19.64 4.17 18.27
CA ARG A 336 20.33 4.53 17.04
C ARG A 336 20.51 6.05 16.96
N ILE A 337 21.72 6.51 17.24
CA ILE A 337 22.09 7.95 17.24
C ILE A 337 22.34 8.47 15.82
N GLU A 338 22.87 7.63 14.95
CA GLU A 338 23.09 7.96 13.54
C GLU A 338 21.77 7.95 12.76
N THR A 339 21.75 8.67 11.65
CA THR A 339 20.65 8.63 10.69
C THR A 339 20.51 7.22 10.13
N ILE A 340 19.27 6.77 9.98
CA ILE A 340 19.00 5.46 9.38
C ILE A 340 19.01 5.54 7.86
N SER A 341 19.21 4.39 7.22
CA SER A 341 19.14 4.27 5.76
C SER A 341 18.26 3.11 5.37
N TRP A 342 17.79 3.16 4.13
CA TRP A 342 16.92 2.14 3.57
C TRP A 342 17.62 0.78 3.44
N SER A 343 16.88 -0.31 3.73
CA SER A 343 17.32 -1.68 3.52
C SER A 343 16.21 -2.54 2.90
N ALA A 344 16.58 -3.52 2.09
CA ALA A 344 15.66 -4.52 1.54
C ALA A 344 15.24 -5.60 2.58
N ASN A 345 15.96 -5.69 3.71
CA ASN A 345 15.66 -6.62 4.80
C ASN A 345 14.70 -5.96 5.80
N LEU A 346 13.49 -6.51 5.93
CA LEU A 346 12.44 -5.99 6.81
C LEU A 346 12.90 -5.95 8.28
N SER A 347 13.59 -6.99 8.75
CA SER A 347 14.04 -7.08 10.14
C SER A 347 15.06 -5.99 10.47
N TRP A 348 15.97 -5.69 9.54
CA TRP A 348 16.93 -4.60 9.69
C TRP A 348 16.21 -3.25 9.74
N ARG A 349 15.32 -2.98 8.78
CA ARG A 349 14.52 -1.73 8.78
C ARG A 349 13.73 -1.56 10.08
N ALA A 350 13.05 -2.60 10.53
CA ALA A 350 12.26 -2.57 11.76
C ALA A 350 13.14 -2.27 12.99
N SER A 351 14.28 -2.97 13.11
CA SER A 351 15.23 -2.76 14.21
C SER A 351 15.78 -1.33 14.22
N ASP A 352 16.33 -0.87 13.09
CA ASP A 352 16.96 0.44 13.00
C ASP A 352 15.94 1.56 13.23
N TYR A 353 14.76 1.45 12.61
CA TYR A 353 13.69 2.43 12.77
C TYR A 353 13.21 2.55 14.21
N ILE A 354 12.91 1.42 14.88
CA ILE A 354 12.43 1.44 16.29
C ILE A 354 13.47 2.09 17.21
N LYS A 355 14.75 1.75 17.03
CA LYS A 355 15.84 2.33 17.83
C LYS A 355 16.05 3.81 17.53
N ARG A 356 15.83 4.22 16.28
CA ARG A 356 15.95 5.61 15.83
C ARG A 356 14.84 6.47 16.40
N VAL A 357 13.59 6.03 16.27
CA VAL A 357 12.43 6.70 16.87
C VAL A 357 12.60 6.83 18.37
N ARG A 358 13.08 5.78 19.05
CA ARG A 358 13.32 5.83 20.49
C ARG A 358 14.37 6.88 20.88
N TYR A 359 15.43 7.04 20.10
CA TYR A 359 16.44 8.07 20.33
C TYR A 359 15.87 9.47 20.09
N LEU A 360 15.19 9.67 18.97
CA LEU A 360 14.61 10.95 18.58
C LEU A 360 13.50 11.38 19.55
N ASP A 361 12.63 10.47 19.99
CA ASP A 361 11.57 10.73 20.97
C ASP A 361 12.14 11.31 22.26
N ARG A 362 13.22 10.72 22.78
CA ARG A 362 13.91 11.24 23.98
C ARG A 362 14.57 12.58 23.73
N LYS A 363 15.21 12.74 22.57
CA LYS A 363 15.88 13.98 22.20
C LYS A 363 14.88 15.14 22.09
N GLU A 364 13.75 14.94 21.40
CA GLU A 364 12.69 15.93 21.28
C GLU A 364 12.05 16.22 22.63
N MET A 365 11.73 15.19 23.42
CA MET A 365 11.13 15.36 24.75
C MET A 365 12.00 16.23 25.66
N TYR A 366 13.31 15.96 25.76
CA TYR A 366 14.20 16.79 26.58
C TYR A 366 14.41 18.19 26.00
N SER A 367 14.36 18.33 24.68
CA SER A 367 14.43 19.64 24.03
C SER A 367 13.20 20.48 24.33
N HIS A 368 11.99 19.92 24.19
CA HIS A 368 10.74 20.61 24.57
C HIS A 368 10.71 20.98 26.06
N LEU A 369 11.13 20.07 26.95
CA LEU A 369 11.19 20.37 28.39
C LEU A 369 12.15 21.53 28.71
N GLU A 370 13.28 21.64 28.00
CA GLU A 370 14.21 22.76 28.16
C GLU A 370 13.63 24.06 27.59
N HIS A 371 12.93 24.03 26.45
CA HIS A 371 12.30 25.22 25.86
C HIS A 371 11.12 25.75 26.69
N GLU A 372 10.34 24.87 27.31
CA GLU A 372 9.18 25.22 28.16
C GLU A 372 9.59 25.52 29.62
N ASP A 373 10.90 25.64 29.91
CA ASP A 373 11.45 25.84 31.26
C ASP A 373 10.98 24.79 32.30
N MET A 374 10.53 23.63 31.84
CA MET A 374 10.04 22.51 32.62
C MET A 374 11.22 21.66 33.11
N ARG A 375 11.77 22.04 34.28
CA ARG A 375 12.95 21.36 34.85
C ARG A 375 12.64 19.91 35.27
N PRO A 376 13.33 18.89 34.74
CA PRO A 376 13.12 17.48 35.14
C PRO A 376 13.45 17.17 36.60
N LEU A 377 14.24 18.04 37.25
CA LEU A 377 14.83 17.82 38.59
C LEU A 377 14.14 18.57 39.73
N ARG A 378 13.20 19.48 39.44
CA ARG A 378 12.30 20.02 40.49
C ARG A 378 11.03 19.19 40.43
N GLY A 379 10.59 18.64 41.56
CA GLY A 379 9.40 17.80 41.68
C GLY A 379 8.07 18.51 41.37
N SER A 380 7.97 19.16 40.21
CA SER A 380 6.83 19.96 39.75
C SER A 380 6.26 19.47 38.42
N GLY A 381 6.55 18.23 38.01
CA GLY A 381 5.75 17.50 37.03
C GLY A 381 5.00 16.39 37.76
N ARG A 382 3.78 16.69 38.20
CA ARG A 382 2.85 15.67 38.73
C ARG A 382 2.66 14.60 37.66
N MET A 383 2.65 13.31 38.04
CA MET A 383 2.70 12.20 37.08
C MET A 383 1.55 12.28 36.05
N SER A 384 0.43 12.90 36.43
CA SER A 384 -0.78 13.11 35.64
C SER A 384 -0.88 14.50 34.97
N ASP A 385 0.20 15.28 34.90
CA ASP A 385 0.18 16.62 34.32
C ASP A 385 -0.11 16.59 32.80
N PRO A 386 -1.19 17.24 32.32
CA PRO A 386 -1.53 17.26 30.89
C PRO A 386 -0.43 17.83 30.01
N ALA A 387 0.32 18.85 30.47
CA ALA A 387 1.38 19.47 29.67
C ALA A 387 2.52 18.48 29.40
N GLY A 388 2.95 17.72 30.40
CA GLY A 388 3.91 16.64 30.22
C GLY A 388 3.44 15.54 29.25
N MET A 389 2.15 15.19 29.28
CA MET A 389 1.57 14.20 28.36
C MET A 389 1.52 14.71 26.91
N VAL A 390 1.16 15.98 26.71
CA VAL A 390 1.18 16.63 25.39
C VAL A 390 2.59 16.69 24.83
N ILE A 391 3.58 17.10 25.64
CA ILE A 391 4.99 17.11 25.25
C ILE A 391 5.42 15.70 24.82
N SER A 392 5.09 14.67 25.60
CA SER A 392 5.42 13.28 25.23
C SER A 392 4.76 12.85 23.92
N ALA A 393 3.51 13.28 23.66
CA ALA A 393 2.80 12.93 22.44
C ALA A 393 3.42 13.62 21.21
N ILE A 394 3.69 14.93 21.29
CA ILE A 394 4.28 15.71 20.20
C ILE A 394 5.71 15.23 19.91
N SER A 395 6.53 15.00 20.94
CA SER A 395 7.89 14.46 20.78
C SER A 395 7.90 13.13 20.02
N GLN A 396 6.93 12.26 20.30
CA GLN A 396 6.78 10.99 19.59
C GLN A 396 6.38 11.19 18.13
N ILE A 397 5.50 12.15 17.84
CA ILE A 397 5.08 12.50 16.47
C ILE A 397 6.29 12.98 15.67
N ASP A 398 7.04 13.94 16.22
CA ASP A 398 8.19 14.55 15.57
C ASP A 398 9.31 13.52 15.36
N ALA A 399 9.54 12.65 16.34
CA ALA A 399 10.46 11.52 16.22
C ALA A 399 10.10 10.55 15.10
N GLN A 400 8.81 10.21 14.95
CA GLN A 400 8.34 9.34 13.87
C GLN A 400 8.46 10.03 12.50
N THR A 401 8.16 11.32 12.44
CA THR A 401 8.28 12.11 11.20
C THR A 401 9.73 12.20 10.75
N MET A 402 10.66 12.56 11.62
CA MET A 402 12.09 12.59 11.30
C MET A 402 12.63 11.20 10.90
N ALA A 403 12.32 10.14 11.67
CA ALA A 403 12.78 8.79 11.32
C ALA A 403 12.20 8.30 9.99
N ARG A 404 10.95 8.67 9.67
CA ARG A 404 10.32 8.39 8.39
C ARG A 404 11.03 9.10 7.25
N GLU A 405 11.34 10.38 7.39
CA GLU A 405 12.06 11.15 6.38
C GLU A 405 13.46 10.59 6.14
N GLU A 406 14.17 10.17 7.20
CA GLU A 406 15.47 9.50 7.07
C GLU A 406 15.36 8.16 6.31
N LEU A 407 14.32 7.36 6.61
CA LEU A 407 14.17 6.04 6.02
C LEU A 407 13.61 6.05 4.59
N ARG A 408 12.64 6.93 4.32
CA ARG A 408 11.82 6.95 3.10
C ARG A 408 12.15 8.13 2.19
N GLY A 409 12.88 9.13 2.68
CA GLY A 409 13.01 10.43 2.03
C GLY A 409 11.83 11.34 2.31
N LEU A 410 11.89 12.54 1.76
CA LEU A 410 10.77 13.49 1.83
C LEU A 410 9.54 12.89 1.16
N PRO A 411 8.33 13.17 1.68
CA PRO A 411 7.10 12.79 1.01
C PRO A 411 7.06 13.38 -0.40
N ASN A 412 7.23 12.52 -1.40
CA ASN A 412 6.83 12.85 -2.75
C ASN A 412 5.35 12.53 -2.81
N HIS A 413 4.51 13.56 -2.85
CA HIS A 413 3.09 13.43 -3.09
C HIS A 413 2.85 13.67 -4.58
N PRO A 414 2.63 12.62 -5.36
CA PRO A 414 1.96 12.82 -6.61
C PRO A 414 0.54 13.31 -6.31
N ASP A 415 0.12 14.44 -6.89
CA ASP A 415 -1.29 14.89 -6.87
C ASP A 415 -2.24 13.93 -7.65
N PHE A 416 -1.76 12.74 -8.08
CA PHE A 416 -2.47 11.86 -9.00
C PHE A 416 -2.83 10.51 -8.37
N VAL A 417 -3.93 9.92 -8.85
CA VAL A 417 -4.33 8.55 -8.56
C VAL A 417 -4.29 7.76 -9.87
N PRO A 418 -3.51 6.66 -9.98
CA PRO A 418 -3.25 5.97 -11.26
C PRO A 418 -4.49 5.59 -12.07
N TRP A 419 -5.53 5.07 -11.43
CA TRP A 419 -6.75 4.67 -12.13
C TRP A 419 -7.59 5.87 -12.61
N ILE A 420 -7.49 7.04 -11.94
CA ILE A 420 -8.18 8.26 -12.37
C ILE A 420 -7.58 8.75 -13.68
N GLU A 421 -6.25 8.72 -13.79
CA GLU A 421 -5.55 9.11 -15.00
C GLU A 421 -5.84 8.15 -16.16
N TYR A 422 -5.83 6.84 -15.88
CA TYR A 422 -6.30 5.84 -16.83
C TYR A 422 -7.71 6.16 -17.37
N ALA A 423 -8.64 6.51 -16.48
CA ALA A 423 -10.00 6.85 -16.86
C ALA A 423 -10.07 8.19 -17.64
N ARG A 424 -9.27 9.20 -17.27
CA ARG A 424 -9.18 10.47 -18.01
C ARG A 424 -8.70 10.28 -19.44
N ARG A 425 -7.65 9.48 -19.65
CA ARG A 425 -7.11 9.21 -21.01
C ARG A 425 -8.14 8.56 -21.93
N ARG A 426 -9.05 7.75 -21.37
CA ARG A 426 -10.13 7.11 -22.13
C ARG A 426 -11.39 7.96 -22.27
N SER A 427 -11.46 9.15 -21.66
CA SER A 427 -12.64 10.03 -21.69
C SER A 427 -13.05 10.55 -23.07
N ASN A 428 -12.18 10.44 -24.08
CA ASN A 428 -12.55 10.66 -25.49
C ASN A 428 -13.49 9.57 -26.05
N LYS A 429 -13.66 8.45 -25.34
CA LYS A 429 -14.72 7.46 -25.56
C LYS A 429 -15.80 7.68 -24.50
N HIS A 430 -17.06 7.43 -24.84
CA HIS A 430 -18.16 7.47 -23.87
C HIS A 430 -17.91 6.41 -22.79
N LEU A 431 -17.25 6.80 -21.71
CA LEU A 431 -17.06 5.98 -20.53
C LEU A 431 -18.38 5.99 -19.77
N GLY A 432 -18.83 4.81 -19.36
CA GLY A 432 -20.14 4.74 -18.75
C GLY A 432 -20.68 3.33 -18.63
N PHE A 433 -21.81 3.25 -17.95
CA PHE A 433 -22.58 2.02 -17.85
C PHE A 433 -23.90 2.21 -18.57
N VAL A 434 -24.34 1.17 -19.27
CA VAL A 434 -25.71 1.07 -19.75
C VAL A 434 -26.49 0.28 -18.72
N ALA A 435 -27.55 0.87 -18.19
CA ALA A 435 -28.41 0.27 -17.20
C ALA A 435 -29.78 -0.02 -17.82
N TYR A 436 -30.13 -1.30 -17.93
CA TYR A 436 -31.40 -1.75 -18.49
C TYR A 436 -32.45 -1.90 -17.38
N ARG A 437 -33.66 -1.39 -17.63
CA ARG A 437 -34.86 -1.73 -16.85
C ARG A 437 -35.48 -2.98 -17.46
N LEU A 438 -35.37 -4.11 -16.76
CA LEU A 438 -35.98 -5.39 -17.15
C LEU A 438 -37.00 -5.90 -16.11
N CYS A 439 -37.43 -5.04 -15.20
CA CYS A 439 -38.33 -5.41 -14.09
C CYS A 439 -39.59 -4.53 -14.10
N HIS A 440 -40.49 -4.80 -15.04
CA HIS A 440 -41.71 -4.00 -15.23
C HIS A 440 -42.86 -4.41 -14.32
N GLY A 441 -42.64 -5.37 -13.41
CA GLY A 441 -43.55 -5.70 -12.32
C GLY A 441 -43.66 -4.60 -11.23
N TYR A 442 -42.77 -3.60 -11.25
CA TYR A 442 -42.81 -2.44 -10.35
C TYR A 442 -43.35 -1.20 -11.05
N SER A 443 -44.06 -0.35 -10.30
CA SER A 443 -44.66 0.88 -10.83
C SER A 443 -43.59 1.87 -11.31
N PRO A 444 -43.90 2.73 -12.31
CA PRO A 444 -42.98 3.76 -12.79
C PRO A 444 -42.45 4.67 -11.68
N GLU A 445 -43.27 5.02 -10.70
CA GLU A 445 -42.89 5.90 -9.58
C GLU A 445 -41.82 5.26 -8.69
N LYS A 446 -41.93 3.95 -8.43
CA LYS A 446 -40.90 3.21 -7.68
C LYS A 446 -39.59 3.15 -8.45
N TRP A 447 -39.67 2.98 -9.77
CA TRP A 447 -38.50 2.99 -10.65
C TRP A 447 -37.82 4.36 -10.69
N ASP A 448 -38.58 5.44 -10.80
CA ASP A 448 -38.05 6.80 -10.77
C ASP A 448 -37.43 7.14 -9.42
N MET A 449 -38.06 6.75 -8.31
CA MET A 449 -37.48 6.88 -6.98
C MET A 449 -36.15 6.12 -6.85
N PHE A 450 -36.07 4.91 -7.40
CA PHE A 450 -34.81 4.15 -7.45
C PHE A 450 -33.75 4.88 -8.28
N LYS A 451 -34.09 5.33 -9.51
CA LYS A 451 -33.16 6.07 -10.38
C LYS A 451 -32.63 7.32 -9.68
N VAL A 452 -33.51 8.14 -9.09
CA VAL A 452 -33.11 9.34 -8.33
C VAL A 452 -32.19 8.99 -7.17
N LYS A 453 -32.50 7.94 -6.40
CA LYS A 453 -31.66 7.50 -5.28
C LYS A 453 -30.30 6.98 -5.75
N PHE A 454 -30.28 6.22 -6.84
CA PHE A 454 -29.06 5.67 -7.41
C PHE A 454 -28.18 6.77 -8.00
N GLU A 455 -28.75 7.66 -8.81
CA GLU A 455 -28.06 8.83 -9.37
C GLU A 455 -27.54 9.77 -8.29
N GLY A 456 -28.33 10.03 -7.25
CA GLY A 456 -27.90 10.79 -6.07
C GLY A 456 -26.76 10.10 -5.30
N ASN A 457 -26.72 8.76 -5.27
CA ASN A 457 -25.62 8.04 -4.65
C ASN A 457 -24.35 8.08 -5.49
N ILE A 458 -24.45 7.90 -6.79
CA ILE A 458 -23.28 7.90 -7.67
C ILE A 458 -22.79 9.30 -7.99
N CYS A 459 -23.56 10.39 -7.85
CA CYS A 459 -23.13 11.73 -8.27
C CYS A 459 -21.92 12.27 -7.48
N ASP A 460 -21.59 11.63 -6.37
CA ASP A 460 -20.53 12.03 -5.44
C ASP A 460 -19.47 10.92 -5.25
N TRP A 461 -19.38 10.00 -6.20
CA TRP A 461 -18.36 8.95 -6.16
C TRP A 461 -16.94 9.53 -6.30
N GLY A 462 -16.02 9.01 -5.49
CA GLY A 462 -14.62 9.47 -5.45
C GLY A 462 -14.41 10.86 -4.83
N ARG A 463 -15.34 11.36 -4.01
CA ARG A 463 -15.11 12.53 -3.13
C ARG A 463 -13.75 12.43 -2.42
N GLY A 464 -13.03 13.55 -2.36
CA GLY A 464 -11.71 13.64 -1.73
C GLY A 464 -10.55 13.19 -2.62
N MET A 465 -10.82 12.66 -3.82
CA MET A 465 -9.75 12.28 -4.75
C MET A 465 -9.44 13.42 -5.71
N VAL A 466 -8.15 13.75 -5.82
CA VAL A 466 -7.68 14.75 -6.77
C VAL A 466 -7.97 14.27 -8.21
N GLY A 467 -8.53 15.16 -9.02
CA GLY A 467 -8.78 14.92 -10.44
C GLY A 467 -9.98 14.05 -10.82
N ILE A 468 -10.73 13.55 -9.84
CA ILE A 468 -11.92 12.71 -10.06
C ILE A 468 -13.03 13.40 -10.85
N ASN A 469 -13.14 14.73 -10.74
CA ASN A 469 -14.24 15.49 -11.31
C ASN A 469 -14.31 15.37 -12.84
N ASP A 470 -13.16 15.28 -13.51
CA ASP A 470 -13.12 15.13 -14.97
C ASP A 470 -13.58 13.73 -15.40
N VAL A 471 -13.15 12.70 -14.67
CA VAL A 471 -13.61 11.32 -14.87
C VAL A 471 -15.12 11.22 -14.64
N ARG A 472 -15.63 11.85 -13.58
CA ARG A 472 -17.06 11.86 -13.26
C ARG A 472 -17.88 12.54 -14.35
N LYS A 473 -17.40 13.64 -14.94
CA LYS A 473 -18.07 14.28 -16.09
C LYS A 473 -18.11 13.38 -17.31
N ALA A 474 -17.05 12.59 -17.53
CA ALA A 474 -16.96 11.67 -18.66
C ALA A 474 -17.79 10.39 -18.46
N CYS A 475 -17.89 9.90 -17.22
CA CYS A 475 -18.60 8.68 -16.85
C CYS A 475 -20.12 8.91 -16.73
N LYS A 476 -20.87 8.50 -17.76
CA LYS A 476 -22.34 8.63 -17.80
C LYS A 476 -23.03 7.29 -17.58
N ILE A 477 -24.23 7.33 -17.04
CA ILE A 477 -25.12 6.17 -17.03
C ILE A 477 -26.23 6.40 -18.04
N LEU A 478 -26.32 5.50 -19.00
CA LEU A 478 -27.38 5.48 -19.99
C LEU A 478 -28.46 4.51 -19.51
N TRP A 479 -29.61 5.04 -19.12
CA TRP A 479 -30.77 4.22 -18.80
C TRP A 479 -31.50 3.81 -20.08
N ILE A 480 -31.79 2.52 -20.22
CA ILE A 480 -32.58 1.98 -21.33
C ILE A 480 -33.77 1.22 -20.75
N ASP A 481 -34.98 1.51 -21.22
CA ASP A 481 -36.15 0.70 -20.90
C ASP A 481 -36.19 -0.52 -21.84
N GLY A 482 -36.18 -1.72 -21.26
CA GLY A 482 -36.16 -2.97 -22.03
C GLY A 482 -37.38 -3.12 -22.94
N LYS A 483 -38.56 -2.66 -22.49
CA LYS A 483 -39.79 -2.75 -23.29
C LYS A 483 -39.70 -1.90 -24.56
N GLU A 484 -39.10 -0.72 -24.48
CA GLU A 484 -38.89 0.16 -25.65
C GLU A 484 -37.94 -0.46 -26.69
N LYS A 485 -37.12 -1.43 -26.28
CA LYS A 485 -36.20 -2.18 -27.15
C LYS A 485 -36.71 -3.58 -27.50
N GLY A 486 -37.95 -3.92 -27.12
CA GLY A 486 -38.51 -5.25 -27.36
C GLY A 486 -37.83 -6.37 -26.56
N ILE A 487 -37.12 -6.01 -25.48
CA ILE A 487 -36.48 -6.95 -24.57
C ILE A 487 -37.48 -7.35 -23.50
N ALA A 488 -37.68 -8.66 -23.30
CA ALA A 488 -38.56 -9.18 -22.27
C ALA A 488 -37.96 -8.98 -20.87
N ASP A 489 -38.83 -8.98 -19.85
CA ASP A 489 -38.40 -8.97 -18.45
C ASP A 489 -37.48 -10.17 -18.17
N ASP A 490 -36.44 -9.94 -17.36
CA ASP A 490 -35.40 -10.92 -17.00
C ASP A 490 -34.58 -11.53 -18.18
N ASP A 491 -34.76 -11.06 -19.42
CA ASP A 491 -33.95 -11.52 -20.57
C ASP A 491 -32.59 -10.80 -20.64
N ILE A 492 -31.68 -11.26 -19.78
CA ILE A 492 -30.31 -10.74 -19.67
C ILE A 492 -29.52 -10.95 -20.97
N GLU A 493 -29.79 -12.02 -21.72
CA GLU A 493 -29.05 -12.33 -22.95
C GLU A 493 -29.45 -11.40 -24.10
N ALA A 494 -30.71 -11.01 -24.18
CA ALA A 494 -31.14 -9.97 -25.12
C ALA A 494 -30.58 -8.59 -24.76
N ALA A 495 -30.42 -8.26 -23.47
CA ALA A 495 -29.83 -6.99 -23.03
C ALA A 495 -28.31 -6.88 -23.25
N LYS A 496 -27.61 -8.02 -23.43
CA LYS A 496 -26.16 -8.07 -23.73
C LYS A 496 -25.83 -7.90 -25.21
N LYS A 497 -26.80 -8.10 -26.10
CA LYS A 497 -26.67 -7.91 -27.55
C LYS A 497 -26.84 -6.43 -27.90
#